data_AF-A0A8J8EE88-F1
#
_entry.id   AF-A0A8J8EE88-F1
#
_cell.length_a   1.000
_cell.length_b   1.000
_cell.length_c   1.000
_cell.angle_alpha   90.00
_cell.angle_beta   90.00
_cell.angle_gamma   90.00
#
_symmetry.space_group_name_H-M   'P 1'
#
loop_
_entity.id
_entity.type
_entity.pdbx_description
1 polymer ?
#
loop_
_entity_poly.entity_id
_entity_poly.type
_entity_poly.pdbx_seq_one_letter_code
_entity_poly.pdbx_strand_id
1 'polypeptide(L)'
;MKVRLGYPDRIVEVDNGVVRVFKSRLVSAPISEVVGYYLRGDGLLPPAVKEIVPDVVRVLLRTGELKNSVVPVAEYGHGLSG
;
A
#
# COMPACT_ATOMS: atom_id res chain seq x y z
N MET A 1 -12.10 -5.06 -1.02
CA MET A 1 -12.07 -5.59 0.36
C MET A 1 -11.70 -4.46 1.30
N LYS A 2 -12.30 -4.43 2.51
CA LYS A 2 -11.96 -3.47 3.57
C LYS A 2 -11.30 -4.19 4.75
N VAL A 3 -10.03 -3.94 4.97
CA VAL A 3 -9.26 -4.46 6.12
C VAL A 3 -8.82 -3.29 6.99
N ARG A 4 -8.87 -3.49 8.30
CA ARG A 4 -8.40 -2.51 9.28
C ARG A 4 -7.39 -3.15 10.22
N LEU A 5 -6.23 -2.50 10.36
CA LEU A 5 -5.20 -2.88 11.34
C LEU A 5 -5.11 -1.75 12.37
N GLY A 6 -5.34 -2.10 13.63
CA GLY A 6 -5.19 -1.20 14.75
C GLY A 6 -3.79 -1.33 15.37
N TYR A 7 -3.13 -0.20 15.59
CA TYR A 7 -1.90 -0.09 16.35
C TYR A 7 -2.13 0.87 17.52
N PRO A 8 -1.28 0.86 18.56
CA PRO A 8 -1.42 1.79 19.68
C PRO A 8 -1.36 3.28 19.26
N ASP A 9 -0.60 3.61 18.22
CA ASP A 9 -0.32 4.99 17.78
C ASP A 9 -0.92 5.36 16.42
N ARG A 10 -1.52 4.40 15.70
CA ARG A 10 -2.01 4.60 14.33
C ARG A 10 -3.10 3.63 13.92
N ILE A 11 -3.84 3.99 12.88
CA ILE A 11 -4.84 3.12 12.24
C ILE A 11 -4.46 2.95 10.78
N VAL A 12 -4.52 1.71 10.28
CA VAL A 12 -4.31 1.39 8.88
C VAL A 12 -5.61 0.84 8.29
N GLU A 13 -6.03 1.37 7.16
CA GLU A 13 -7.15 0.88 6.38
C GLU A 13 -6.67 0.49 4.98
N VAL A 14 -6.96 -0.74 4.58
CA VAL A 14 -6.74 -1.21 3.21
C VAL A 14 -8.10 -1.30 2.55
N ASP A 15 -8.34 -0.45 1.56
CA ASP A 15 -9.60 -0.38 0.85
C ASP A 15 -9.39 0.07 -0.60
N ASN A 16 -10.11 -0.57 -1.52
CA ASN A 16 -10.08 -0.27 -2.95
C ASN A 16 -8.67 -0.17 -3.55
N GLY A 17 -7.78 -1.12 -3.22
CA GLY A 17 -6.43 -1.15 -3.77
C GLY A 17 -5.46 -0.13 -3.14
N VAL A 18 -5.89 0.60 -2.10
CA VAL A 18 -5.10 1.65 -1.45
C VAL A 18 -4.93 1.34 0.04
N VAL A 19 -3.69 1.48 0.51
CA VAL A 19 -3.33 1.44 1.93
C VAL A 19 -3.33 2.86 2.46
N ARG A 20 -4.15 3.14 3.47
CA ARG A 20 -4.23 4.42 4.17
C ARG A 20 -3.72 4.24 5.58
N VAL A 21 -2.82 5.12 6.02
CA VAL A 21 -2.26 5.12 7.37
C VAL A 21 -2.55 6.47 8.01
N PHE A 22 -3.18 6.45 9.18
CA PHE A 22 -3.39 7.64 9.99
C PHE A 22 -2.50 7.59 11.23
N LYS A 23 -1.45 8.41 11.23
CA LYS A 23 -0.54 8.63 12.38
C LYS A 23 -0.30 10.13 12.50
N SER A 24 -1.19 10.84 13.20
CA SER A 24 -1.26 12.32 13.26
C SER A 24 -1.52 13.03 11.92
N ARG A 25 -1.17 12.41 10.80
CA ARG A 25 -1.47 12.82 9.43
C ARG A 25 -1.96 11.59 8.66
N LEU A 26 -2.86 11.83 7.70
CA LEU A 26 -3.31 10.80 6.77
C LEU A 26 -2.31 10.72 5.61
N VAL A 27 -1.76 9.53 5.40
CA VAL A 27 -0.94 9.21 4.23
C VAL A 27 -1.50 7.98 3.54
N SER A 28 -1.25 7.85 2.24
CA SER A 28 -1.73 6.72 1.45
C SER A 28 -0.70 6.25 0.44
N ALA A 29 -0.76 4.97 0.11
CA ALA A 29 0.01 4.37 -0.98
C ALA A 29 -0.81 3.27 -1.67
N PRO A 30 -0.63 3.07 -2.98
CA PRO A 30 -1.28 1.98 -3.69
C PRO A 30 -0.69 0.63 -3.24
N ILE A 31 -1.53 -0.42 -3.17
CA ILE A 31 -1.11 -1.77 -2.76
C ILE A 31 0.00 -2.30 -3.66
N SER A 32 -0.03 -1.99 -4.96
CA SER A 32 1.00 -2.38 -5.92
C SER A 32 2.39 -1.86 -5.53
N GLU A 33 2.50 -0.62 -5.03
CA GLU A 33 3.75 -0.07 -4.52
C GLU A 33 4.14 -0.67 -3.18
N VAL A 34 3.18 -0.91 -2.29
CA VAL A 34 3.43 -1.56 -0.98
C VAL A 34 3.99 -2.97 -1.18
N VAL A 35 3.42 -3.74 -2.11
CA VAL A 35 3.89 -5.08 -2.48
C VAL A 35 5.22 -4.99 -3.24
N GLY A 36 5.35 -4.04 -4.16
CA GLY A 36 6.60 -3.78 -4.88
C GLY A 36 7.77 -3.52 -3.93
N TYR A 37 7.55 -2.65 -2.95
CA TYR A 37 8.52 -2.33 -1.90
C TYR A 37 8.88 -3.53 -1.04
N TYR A 38 7.90 -4.36 -0.67
CA TYR A 38 8.17 -5.59 0.07
C TYR A 38 9.05 -6.57 -0.72
N LEU A 39 8.84 -6.70 -2.04
CA LEU A 39 9.51 -7.68 -2.88
C LEU A 39 10.90 -7.23 -3.35
N ARG A 40 11.04 -5.96 -3.73
CA ARG A 40 12.27 -5.43 -4.36
C ARG A 40 13.07 -4.51 -3.45
N GLY A 41 12.49 -4.07 -2.32
CA GLY A 41 13.09 -3.03 -1.47
C GLY A 41 13.09 -1.64 -2.12
N ASP A 42 12.47 -1.50 -3.30
CA ASP A 42 12.39 -0.27 -4.08
C ASP A 42 10.99 0.36 -4.00
N GLY A 43 10.90 1.68 -4.14
CA GLY A 43 9.60 2.38 -4.15
C GLY A 43 9.54 3.58 -3.21
N LEU A 44 8.82 4.60 -3.65
CA LEU A 44 8.70 5.88 -2.96
C LEU A 44 7.55 5.84 -1.95
N LEU A 45 7.71 5.04 -0.89
CA LEU A 45 6.71 4.97 0.17
C LEU A 45 6.96 6.01 1.29
N PRO A 46 5.91 6.66 1.81
CA PRO A 46 6.01 7.46 3.03
C PRO A 46 6.53 6.60 4.20
N PRO A 47 7.34 7.15 5.13
CA PRO A 47 7.90 6.39 6.25
C PRO A 47 6.83 5.66 7.08
N ALA A 48 5.70 6.30 7.35
CA ALA A 48 4.60 5.72 8.11
C ALA A 48 3.96 4.48 7.43
N VAL A 49 4.05 4.39 6.10
CA VAL A 49 3.60 3.22 5.33
C VAL A 49 4.68 2.12 5.36
N LYS A 50 5.95 2.48 5.19
CA LYS A 50 7.08 1.53 5.22
C LYS A 50 7.10 0.68 6.49
N GLU A 51 6.85 1.30 7.63
CA GLU A 51 6.81 0.64 8.95
C GLU A 51 5.75 -0.48 9.04
N ILE A 52 4.68 -0.42 8.24
CA ILE A 52 3.55 -1.35 8.29
C ILE A 52 3.47 -2.30 7.09
N VAL A 53 4.42 -2.20 6.15
CA VAL A 53 4.46 -3.03 4.92
C VAL A 53 4.40 -4.54 5.23
N PRO A 54 5.23 -5.10 6.14
CA PRO A 54 5.22 -6.54 6.39
C PRO A 54 3.87 -7.05 6.89
N ASP A 55 3.20 -6.25 7.72
CA ASP A 55 1.90 -6.59 8.30
C ASP A 55 0.80 -6.52 7.25
N VAL A 56 0.80 -5.48 6.41
CA VAL A 56 -0.14 -5.37 5.28
C VAL A 56 0.01 -6.56 4.34
N VAL A 57 1.23 -6.89 3.92
CA VAL A 57 1.47 -8.03 3.02
C VAL A 57 1.03 -9.35 3.66
N ARG A 58 1.32 -9.55 4.95
CA ARG A 58 0.88 -10.73 5.69
C ARG A 58 -0.65 -10.86 5.70
N VAL A 59 -1.37 -9.75 5.88
CA VAL A 59 -2.84 -9.78 5.84
C VAL A 59 -3.34 -10.06 4.43
N LEU A 60 -2.77 -9.44 3.39
CA LEU A 60 -3.14 -9.72 2.00
C LEU A 60 -2.90 -11.19 1.60
N LEU A 61 -1.84 -11.82 2.12
CA LEU A 61 -1.60 -13.26 1.95
C LEU A 61 -2.69 -14.09 2.62
N ARG A 62 -3.06 -13.75 3.86
CA ARG A 62 -4.10 -14.47 4.63
C ARG A 62 -5.49 -14.32 4.02
N THR A 63 -5.80 -13.17 3.42
CA THR A 63 -7.09 -12.93 2.78
C THR A 63 -7.15 -13.40 1.32
N GLY A 64 -6.03 -13.87 0.74
CA GLY A 64 -5.96 -14.39 -0.63
C GLY A 64 -5.90 -13.34 -1.74
N GLU A 65 -5.70 -12.07 -1.40
CA GLU A 65 -5.86 -10.91 -2.32
C GLU A 65 -4.59 -10.58 -3.13
N LEU A 66 -3.44 -11.17 -2.77
CA LEU A 66 -2.22 -11.01 -3.56
C LEU A 66 -2.32 -11.56 -4.98
N LYS A 67 -3.26 -12.49 -5.23
CA LYS A 67 -3.50 -13.04 -6.57
C LYS A 67 -4.07 -12.00 -7.56
N ASN A 68 -4.72 -10.93 -7.07
CA ASN A 68 -5.37 -9.91 -7.90
C ASN A 68 -4.59 -8.59 -7.99
N SER A 69 -3.54 -8.43 -7.17
CA SER A 69 -2.86 -7.13 -6.99
C SER A 69 -1.61 -6.96 -7.87
N VAL A 70 -1.16 -8.03 -8.54
CA VAL A 70 -0.05 -8.01 -9.50
C VAL A 70 -0.60 -7.76 -10.90
N VAL A 71 -1.23 -6.61 -11.10
CA VAL A 71 -1.44 -6.06 -12.44
C VAL A 71 -0.44 -4.92 -12.57
N PRO A 72 0.47 -4.94 -13.57
CA PRO A 72 1.41 -3.85 -13.73
C PRO A 72 0.62 -2.61 -14.18
N VAL A 73 0.51 -1.62 -13.30
CA VAL A 73 0.11 -0.27 -13.70
C VAL A 73 1.27 0.33 -14.48
N ALA A 74 1.39 -0.08 -15.74
CA ALA A 74 2.04 0.72 -16.76
C ALA A 74 0.96 1.65 -17.31
N GLU A 75 0.94 2.90 -16.81
CA GLU A 75 0.51 4.11 -17.52
C GLU A 75 0.31 5.25 -16.51
N TYR A 76 1.40 5.95 -16.22
CA TYR A 76 1.34 7.37 -15.92
C TYR A 76 2.31 8.10 -16.86
N GLY A 77 1.95 8.09 -18.14
CA GLY A 77 2.52 8.96 -19.15
C GLY A 77 1.59 10.13 -19.41
N HIS A 78 1.36 11.01 -18.42
CA HIS A 78 0.88 12.35 -18.74
C HIS A 78 2.07 13.20 -19.17
N GLY A 79 2.38 13.07 -20.47
CA GLY A 79 3.15 14.10 -21.18
C GLY A 79 2.35 15.38 -21.16
N LEU A 80 2.76 16.33 -20.32
CA LEU A 80 2.51 17.74 -20.59
C LEU A 80 3.57 18.18 -21.61
N SER A 81 3.15 18.28 -22.86
CA SER A 81 3.78 19.08 -23.91
C SER A 81 2.61 19.79 -24.58
N GLY A 82 2.54 21.12 -24.61
CA GLY A 82 3.59 22.04 -25.02
C GLY A 82 3.18 22.57 -26.37
#